data_AF-A0ABD0NFZ2-F1
#
_entry.id   AF-A0ABD0NFZ2-F1
#
_cell.length_a   1.000
_cell.length_b   1.000
_cell.length_c   1.000
_cell.angle_alpha   90.00
_cell.angle_beta   90.00
_cell.angle_gamma   90.00
#
_symmetry.space_group_name_H-M   'P 1'
#
loop_
_entity.id
_entity.type
_entity.pdbx_description
1 polymer ?
#
loop_
_entity_poly.entity_id
_entity_poly.type
_entity_poly.pdbx_seq_one_letter_code
_entity_poly.pdbx_strand_id
1 'polypeptide(L)' 'QQLKKLLELEQKFTYENDPITLIKTTLDDRIMSNLKNLITNSLVVERQPCMPTQLQRPLVLKTGVLFTLKLR' A
#
# COMPACT_ATOMS: atom_id res chain seq x y z
N GLN A 1 12.78 8.10 0.59
CA GLN A 1 14.17 8.42 0.98
C GLN A 1 14.58 9.83 0.60
N GLN A 2 14.30 10.31 -0.62
CA GLN A 2 14.66 11.67 -1.03
C GLN A 2 14.05 12.77 -0.16
N LEU A 3 12.78 12.62 0.26
CA LEU A 3 12.15 13.60 1.15
C LEU A 3 12.84 13.68 2.52
N LYS A 4 13.20 12.53 3.12
CA LYS A 4 14.00 12.48 4.36
C LYS A 4 15.35 13.20 4.20
N LYS A 5 16.02 13.03 3.05
CA LYS A 5 17.28 13.72 2.74
C LYS A 5 17.09 15.24 2.58
N LEU A 6 15.97 15.69 2.02
CA LEU A 6 15.61 17.11 1.97
C LEU A 6 15.45 17.70 3.38
N LEU A 7 14.88 16.95 4.32
CA LEU A 7 14.77 17.38 5.73
C LEU A 7 16.12 17.53 6.40
N GLU A 8 17.04 16.60 6.13
CA GLU A 8 18.41 16.67 6.66
C GLU A 8 19.20 17.86 6.10
N LEU A 9 18.86 18.34 4.90
CA LEU A 9 19.50 19.50 4.27
C LEU A 9 18.93 20.82 4.79
N GLU A 10 17.61 20.91 4.94
CA GLU A 10 16.95 22.06 5.56
C GLU A 10 17.51 22.33 6.98
N GLN A 11 17.69 21.28 7.78
CA GLN A 11 18.25 21.40 9.13
C GLN A 11 19.68 21.96 9.16
N LYS A 12 20.44 21.81 8.06
CA LYS A 12 21.81 22.30 7.94
C LYS A 12 21.88 23.73 7.44
N PHE A 13 20.91 24.14 6.61
CA PHE A 13 20.89 25.46 5.99
C PHE A 13 19.47 25.80 5.55
N THR A 14 18.93 26.91 6.04
CA THR A 14 17.62 27.44 5.64
C THR A 14 17.68 28.96 5.53
N TYR A 15 16.69 29.55 4.86
CA TYR A 15 16.58 30.98 4.58
C TYR A 15 15.11 31.44 4.64
N GLU A 16 14.86 32.75 4.68
CA GLU A 16 13.50 33.27 4.65
C GLU A 16 12.77 32.86 3.37
N ASN A 17 11.55 32.32 3.51
CA ASN A 17 10.74 31.77 2.42
C ASN A 17 11.34 30.53 1.73
N ASP A 18 12.03 29.67 2.47
CA ASP A 18 12.51 28.39 1.93
C ASP A 18 11.33 27.53 1.41
N PRO A 19 11.30 27.18 0.11
CA PRO A 19 10.26 26.33 -0.47
C PRO A 19 10.22 24.93 0.16
N ILE A 20 11.32 24.46 0.75
CA ILE A 20 11.36 23.16 1.42
C ILE A 20 10.46 23.20 2.66
N THR A 21 10.58 24.24 3.49
CA THR A 21 9.77 24.40 4.70
C THR A 21 8.29 24.61 4.37
N LEU A 22 7.99 25.33 3.28
CA LEU A 22 6.62 25.61 2.82
C LEU A 22 5.89 24.37 2.26
N ILE A 23 6.57 23.50 1.51
CA ILE A 23 5.93 22.43 0.73
C ILE A 23 6.05 21.06 1.42
N LYS A 24 6.99 20.90 2.36
CA LYS A 24 7.30 19.65 3.08
C LYS A 24 6.08 18.88 3.57
N THR A 25 5.20 19.53 4.32
CA THR A 25 4.02 18.87 4.92
C THR A 25 3.11 18.30 3.83
N THR A 26 2.85 19.08 2.78
CA THR A 26 2.02 18.65 1.65
C THR A 26 2.65 17.48 0.88
N LEU A 27 3.98 17.45 0.74
CA LEU A 27 4.71 16.37 0.09
C LEU A 27 4.68 15.08 0.92
N ASP A 28 4.91 15.19 2.23
CA ASP A 28 4.84 14.06 3.16
C ASP A 28 3.43 13.44 3.15
N ASP A 29 2.39 14.27 3.27
CA ASP A 29 0.98 13.81 3.26
C ASP A 29 0.62 13.09 1.96
N ARG A 30 1.05 13.64 0.81
CA ARG A 30 0.82 13.02 -0.51
C ARG A 30 1.54 11.68 -0.64
N ILE A 31 2.79 11.60 -0.20
CA ILE A 31 3.55 10.34 -0.24
C ILE A 31 2.91 9.29 0.67
N MET A 32 2.52 9.66 1.89
CA MET A 32 1.87 8.76 2.82
C MET A 32 0.53 8.25 2.29
N SER A 33 -0.29 9.14 1.73
CA SER A 33 -1.56 8.77 1.09
C SER A 33 -1.34 7.81 -0.09
N ASN A 34 -0.41 8.15 -0.99
CA ASN A 34 -0.10 7.33 -2.15
C ASN A 34 0.45 5.95 -1.77
N LEU A 35 1.36 5.89 -0.79
CA LEU A 35 1.93 4.63 -0.31
C LEU A 35 0.86 3.75 0.36
N LYS A 36 0.00 4.35 1.19
CA LYS A 36 -1.13 3.64 1.80
C LYS A 36 -2.06 3.07 0.74
N ASN A 37 -2.43 3.87 -0.26
CA ASN A 37 -3.29 3.43 -1.36
C ASN A 37 -2.63 2.33 -2.18
N LEU A 38 -1.35 2.48 -2.51
CA LEU A 38 -0.61 1.48 -3.26
C LEU A 38 -0.57 0.13 -2.53
N ILE A 39 -0.21 0.13 -1.24
CA ILE A 39 -0.15 -1.09 -0.44
C ILE A 39 -1.54 -1.74 -0.36
N THR A 40 -2.57 -0.96 -0.06
CA THR A 40 -3.95 -1.46 0.06
C THR A 40 -4.44 -2.07 -1.26
N ASN A 41 -4.17 -1.41 -2.39
CA ASN A 41 -4.60 -1.87 -3.70
C ASN A 41 -3.71 -2.99 -4.27
N SER A 42 -2.48 -3.12 -3.79
CA SER A 42 -1.57 -4.18 -4.23
C SER A 42 -1.93 -5.55 -3.67
N LEU A 43 -2.63 -5.59 -2.53
CA LEU A 43 -3.09 -6.84 -1.93
C LEU A 43 -4.32 -7.35 -2.67
N VAL A 44 -4.14 -8.44 -3.42
CA VAL A 44 -5.18 -8.99 -4.29
C VAL A 44 -5.38 -10.49 -4.06
N VAL A 45 -6.59 -10.98 -4.34
CA VAL A 45 -6.87 -12.42 -4.33
C VAL A 45 -6.40 -13.03 -5.65
N GLU A 46 -5.23 -13.65 -5.65
CA GLU A 46 -4.66 -14.34 -6.83
C GLU A 46 -5.47 -15.59 -7.19
N ARG A 47 -5.90 -16.37 -6.19
CA ARG A 47 -6.82 -17.50 -6.40
C ARG A 47 -8.02 -17.39 -5.48
N GLN A 48 -9.18 -17.35 -6.10
CA GLN A 48 -10.47 -17.31 -5.41
C GLN A 48 -10.68 -18.57 -4.55
N PRO A 49 -11.42 -18.46 -3.44
CA PRO A 49 -11.79 -19.60 -2.61
C PRO A 49 -12.41 -20.74 -3.42
N CYS A 50 -11.87 -21.94 -3.29
CA CYS A 50 -12.35 -23.12 -4.01
C CYS A 50 -12.18 -24.39 -3.17
N MET A 51 -13.15 -25.30 -3.25
CA MET A 51 -13.02 -26.64 -2.67
C MET A 51 -12.21 -27.56 -3.60
N PRO A 52 -11.32 -28.42 -3.08
CA PRO A 52 -10.54 -29.35 -3.92
C PRO A 52 -11.41 -30.34 -4.70
N THR A 53 -12.59 -30.67 -4.17
CA THR A 53 -13.56 -31.59 -4.78
C THR A 53 -14.36 -30.97 -5.92
N GLN A 54 -14.29 -29.64 -6.11
CA GLN A 54 -15.14 -28.92 -7.06
C GLN A 54 -14.42 -27.75 -7.74
N LEU A 55 -13.31 -28.07 -8.42
CA LEU A 55 -12.44 -27.09 -9.10
C LEU A 55 -13.14 -26.24 -10.19
N GLN A 56 -14.24 -26.74 -10.76
CA GLN A 56 -15.02 -26.02 -11.78
C GLN A 56 -16.01 -24.99 -11.20
N ARG A 57 -16.21 -24.96 -9.87
CA ARG A 57 -17.12 -24.01 -9.21
C ARG A 57 -16.42 -23.24 -8.10
N PRO A 58 -15.50 -22.32 -8.44
CA PRO A 58 -14.95 -21.38 -7.45
C PRO A 58 -16.09 -20.57 -6.81
N LEU A 59 -15.87 -20.08 -5.59
CA LEU A 59 -16.84 -19.32 -4.77
C LEU A 59 -18.06 -20.12 -4.27
N VAL A 60 -18.21 -21.39 -4.63
CA VAL A 60 -19.20 -22.29 -4.04
C VAL A 60 -18.53 -23.09 -2.93
N LEU A 61 -18.97 -22.89 -1.69
CA LEU A 61 -18.41 -23.56 -0.50
C LEU A 61 -19.49 -24.38 0.20
N LYS A 62 -19.12 -25.58 0.64
CA LYS A 62 -19.99 -26.47 1.42
C LYS A 62 -19.52 -26.49 2.87
N THR A 63 -20.45 -26.35 3.80
CA THR A 63 -20.19 -26.47 5.25
C THR A 63 -19.59 -27.84 5.58
N GLY A 64 -18.56 -27.85 6.43
CA GLY A 64 -17.83 -29.07 6.80
C GLY A 64 -16.82 -29.56 5.75
N VAL A 65 -16.63 -28.84 4.65
CA VAL A 65 -15.65 -29.15 3.60
C VAL A 65 -14.56 -28.08 3.57
N LEU A 66 -13.31 -28.51 3.44
CA LEU A 66 -12.16 -27.63 3.36
C LEU A 66 -12.11 -26.91 2.00
N PHE A 67 -11.57 -25.69 2.01
CA PHE A 67 -11.32 -24.89 0.81
C PHE A 67 -9.95 -24.21 0.91
N THR A 68 -9.44 -23.75 -0.23
CA THR A 68 -8.17 -23.03 -0.32
C THR A 68 -8.35 -21.73 -1.10
N LEU A 69 -7.51 -20.74 -0.79
CA LEU A 69 -7.39 -19.48 -1.51
C LEU A 69 -5.92 -19.06 -1.54
N LYS A 70 -5.57 -18.10 -2.40
CA LYS A 70 -4.22 -17.54 -2.48
C LYS A 70 -4.29 -16.02 -2.60
N LEU A 71 -3.57 -15.32 -1.73
CA LEU A 71 -3.34 -13.88 -1.81
C LEU A 71 -2.02 -13.58 -2.51
N ARG A 72 -1.91 -12.39 -3.09
CA ARG A 72 -0.68 -11.85 -3.67
C ARG A 72 -0.53 -10.38 -3.29
#